data_AF-A0A563EVM8-F1
#
_entry.id   AF-A0A563EVM8-F1
#
_cell.length_a   1.000
_cell.length_b   1.000
_cell.length_c   1.000
_cell.angle_alpha   90.00
_cell.angle_beta   90.00
_cell.angle_gamma   90.00
#
_symmetry.space_group_name_H-M   'P 1'
#
loop_
_entity.id
_entity.type
_entity.pdbx_description
1 polymer ?
#
loop_
_entity_poly.entity_id
_entity_poly.type
_entity_poly.pdbx_seq_one_letter_code
_entity_poly.pdbx_strand_id
1 'polypeptide(L)'
;MSAILAAAALLVWPNRAPVDRLRKRPQRANLVVPQVFLVPLAAATAWWLAGVGALTAGTLLTLTTIRVAKTRAKQRNRLTATESLTTGLAAVVDELRAGAHAAGAAESAAQDCPEPARQVFKAIAATARLGGDVHNTLTAMAADHPQLHTALPQLARAWHVSTDLGVPLAEALDAVRDDLTQRTAFAKQTDAKLAGPRASAAVLAALPVFGLLLGQLSGAHPLHVLTATTPGQVLLVLGALLTCTGLLWTTHITSQAVLP
;
A
#
# COMPACT_ATOMS: atom_id res chain seq x y z
N MET A 1 -15.90 11.13 26.39
CA MET A 1 -14.48 10.84 26.72
C MET A 1 -13.92 9.61 25.99
N SER A 2 -14.73 8.56 25.79
CA SER A 2 -14.36 7.29 25.16
C SER A 2 -14.07 7.35 23.64
N ALA A 3 -14.72 8.25 22.89
CA ALA A 3 -14.53 8.37 21.43
C ALA A 3 -13.19 9.01 21.02
N ILE A 4 -12.68 9.95 21.83
CA ILE A 4 -11.39 10.62 21.60
C ILE A 4 -10.24 9.64 21.89
N LEU A 5 -10.40 8.79 22.92
CA LEU A 5 -9.47 7.71 23.23
C LEU A 5 -9.46 6.63 22.14
N ALA A 6 -10.61 6.33 21.51
CA ALA A 6 -10.67 5.39 20.39
C ALA A 6 -9.98 5.91 19.12
N ALA A 7 -10.14 7.21 18.81
CA ALA A 7 -9.46 7.85 17.69
C ALA A 7 -7.93 7.95 17.90
N ALA A 8 -7.50 8.27 19.13
CA ALA A 8 -6.09 8.25 19.51
C ALA A 8 -5.52 6.81 19.49
N ALA A 9 -6.29 5.82 19.94
CA ALA A 9 -5.90 4.40 19.88
C ALA A 9 -5.74 3.90 18.44
N LEU A 10 -6.52 4.43 17.48
CA LEU A 10 -6.40 4.14 16.04
C LEU A 10 -5.22 4.87 15.39
N LEU A 11 -4.86 6.07 15.87
CA LEU A 11 -3.68 6.81 15.41
C LEU A 11 -2.37 6.22 15.95
N VAL A 12 -2.43 5.65 17.16
CA VAL A 12 -1.30 5.01 17.83
C VAL A 12 -1.20 3.52 17.52
N TRP A 13 -2.21 2.90 16.88
CA TRP A 13 -2.20 1.46 16.62
C TRP A 13 -0.98 1.09 15.76
N PRO A 14 0.07 0.50 16.36
CA PRO A 14 1.25 0.11 15.64
C PRO A 14 0.79 -1.03 14.74
N ASN A 15 1.02 -0.86 13.45
CA ASN A 15 0.76 -1.85 12.41
C ASN A 15 1.39 -3.19 12.84
N ARG A 16 0.57 -4.10 13.38
CA ARG A 16 1.00 -5.43 13.83
C ARG A 16 1.40 -6.25 12.61
N ALA A 17 2.66 -6.10 12.20
CA ALA A 17 3.27 -6.90 11.16
C ALA A 17 4.61 -7.44 11.66
N PRO A 18 4.60 -8.41 12.59
CA PRO A 18 5.54 -9.52 12.39
C PRO A 18 4.94 -10.93 12.57
N VAL A 19 3.65 -11.10 12.88
CA VAL A 19 3.13 -12.39 13.40
C VAL A 19 2.70 -13.40 12.32
N ASP A 20 2.73 -13.05 11.04
CA ASP A 20 2.26 -13.95 9.96
C ASP A 20 3.30 -14.97 9.45
N ARG A 21 4.48 -15.07 10.09
CA ARG A 21 5.54 -15.98 9.61
C ARG A 21 5.34 -17.48 9.92
N LEU A 22 4.23 -17.93 10.52
CA LEU A 22 4.11 -19.34 10.94
C LEU A 22 2.78 -20.05 10.67
N ARG A 23 1.93 -19.63 9.72
CA ARG A 23 0.73 -20.42 9.42
C ARG A 23 0.25 -20.32 7.97
N LYS A 24 0.50 -21.38 7.18
CA LYS A 24 -0.27 -21.68 5.96
C LYS A 24 -1.75 -21.83 6.36
N ARG A 25 -2.60 -20.86 6.03
CA ARG A 25 -4.06 -20.98 6.13
C ARG A 25 -4.69 -20.59 4.79
N PRO A 26 -5.78 -21.26 4.38
CA PRO A 26 -6.41 -21.05 3.09
C PRO A 26 -7.01 -19.64 3.04
N GLN A 27 -7.02 -19.11 1.82
CA GLN A 27 -7.48 -17.80 1.38
C GLN A 27 -8.88 -17.46 1.94
N ARG A 28 -8.93 -16.95 3.18
CA ARG A 28 -10.13 -16.35 3.76
C ARG A 28 -10.21 -14.93 3.25
N ALA A 29 -11.37 -14.60 2.67
CA ALA A 29 -11.75 -13.27 2.25
C ALA A 29 -11.24 -12.22 3.24
N ASN A 30 -10.48 -11.25 2.72
CA ASN A 30 -10.01 -10.10 3.49
C ASN A 30 -11.22 -9.44 4.17
N LEU A 31 -11.40 -9.74 5.46
CA LEU A 31 -12.11 -8.87 6.37
C LEU A 31 -11.23 -7.65 6.56
N VAL A 32 -11.30 -6.75 5.59
CA VAL A 32 -10.92 -5.35 5.78
C VAL A 32 -11.76 -4.89 6.97
N VAL A 33 -11.16 -4.79 8.15
CA VAL A 33 -11.83 -4.26 9.35
C VAL A 33 -12.51 -2.97 8.90
N PRO A 34 -13.84 -2.85 9.00
CA PRO A 34 -14.57 -1.90 8.18
C PRO A 34 -14.45 -0.53 8.82
N GLN A 35 -13.36 0.16 8.47
CA GLN A 35 -13.12 1.57 8.74
C GLN A 35 -14.30 2.44 8.25
N VAL A 36 -15.10 1.91 7.30
CA VAL A 36 -16.34 2.49 6.76
C VAL A 36 -17.48 2.57 7.78
N PHE A 37 -17.56 1.69 8.80
CA PHE A 37 -18.59 1.78 9.84
C PHE A 37 -18.23 2.72 11.00
N LEU A 38 -16.95 3.03 11.19
CA LEU A 38 -16.49 4.03 12.16
C LEU A 38 -16.80 5.47 11.71
N VAL A 39 -16.87 5.73 10.40
CA VAL A 39 -17.17 7.05 9.81
C VAL A 39 -18.59 7.57 10.14
N PRO A 40 -19.68 6.81 9.90
CA PRO A 40 -21.03 7.28 10.24
C PRO A 40 -21.23 7.35 11.75
N LEU A 41 -20.56 6.50 12.52
CA LEU A 41 -20.67 6.51 13.98
C LEU A 41 -19.96 7.73 14.60
N ALA A 42 -18.75 8.06 14.14
CA ALA A 42 -18.05 9.27 14.56
C ALA A 42 -18.78 10.55 14.10
N ALA A 43 -19.28 10.58 12.86
CA ALA A 43 -20.07 11.69 12.33
C ALA A 43 -21.41 11.86 13.06
N ALA A 44 -22.11 10.77 13.40
CA ALA A 44 -23.35 10.81 14.16
C ALA A 44 -23.12 11.29 15.60
N THR A 45 -22.03 10.88 16.25
CA THR A 45 -21.67 11.39 17.59
C THR A 45 -21.23 12.85 17.59
N ALA A 46 -20.61 13.34 16.51
CA ALA A 46 -20.23 14.74 16.34
C ALA A 46 -21.44 15.64 15.99
N TRP A 47 -22.38 15.11 15.21
CA TRP A 47 -23.63 15.78 14.87
C TRP A 47 -24.48 16.06 16.12
N TRP A 48 -24.46 15.15 17.09
CA TRP A 48 -25.28 15.25 18.28
C TRP A 48 -24.77 16.25 19.34
N LEU A 49 -23.49 16.69 19.29
CA LEU A 49 -22.87 17.42 20.40
C LEU A 49 -22.17 18.76 20.10
N ALA A 50 -21.76 19.09 18.86
CA ALA A 50 -20.64 20.03 18.69
C ALA A 50 -20.72 21.10 17.57
N GLY A 51 -21.84 21.23 16.85
CA GLY A 51 -22.00 22.24 15.79
C GLY A 51 -21.27 21.93 14.47
N VAL A 52 -21.43 22.81 13.47
CA VAL A 52 -21.03 22.57 12.07
C VAL A 52 -19.51 22.41 11.90
N GLY A 53 -18.71 23.17 12.68
CA GLY A 53 -17.25 23.11 12.62
C GLY A 53 -16.67 21.73 12.96
N ALA A 54 -17.21 21.06 13.97
CA ALA A 54 -16.77 19.72 14.38
C ALA A 54 -17.03 18.65 13.29
N LEU A 55 -18.16 18.76 12.59
CA LEU A 55 -18.49 17.87 11.47
C LEU A 55 -17.51 18.04 10.30
N THR A 56 -17.25 19.29 9.90
CA THR A 56 -16.32 19.57 8.78
C THR A 56 -14.89 19.13 9.08
N ALA A 57 -14.36 19.40 10.28
CA ALA A 57 -13.03 18.95 10.66
C ALA A 57 -12.93 17.42 10.82
N GLY A 58 -13.94 16.80 11.44
CA GLY A 58 -14.00 15.35 11.62
C GLY A 58 -14.04 14.61 10.28
N THR A 59 -14.90 15.04 9.36
CA THR A 59 -14.99 14.47 8.00
C THR A 59 -13.69 14.68 7.22
N LEU A 60 -13.08 15.87 7.28
CA LEU A 60 -11.82 16.17 6.61
C LEU A 60 -10.67 15.28 7.08
N LEU A 61 -10.48 15.15 8.40
CA LEU A 61 -9.44 14.28 8.98
C LEU A 61 -9.69 12.81 8.65
N THR A 62 -10.94 12.38 8.68
CA THR A 62 -11.32 10.99 8.37
C THR A 62 -11.06 10.65 6.91
N LEU A 63 -11.48 11.51 5.97
CA LEU A 63 -11.22 11.31 4.54
C LEU A 63 -9.72 11.27 4.24
N THR A 64 -8.94 12.13 4.90
CA THR A 64 -7.49 12.23 4.68
C THR A 64 -6.75 11.01 5.19
N THR A 65 -7.08 10.55 6.40
CA THR A 65 -6.48 9.33 6.98
C THR A 65 -6.82 8.09 6.14
N ILE A 66 -8.08 7.97 5.66
CA ILE A 66 -8.48 6.89 4.75
C ILE A 66 -7.72 6.96 3.42
N ARG A 67 -7.60 8.16 2.83
CA ARG A 67 -6.84 8.36 1.58
C ARG A 67 -5.38 7.92 1.76
N VAL A 68 -4.70 8.38 2.80
CA VAL A 68 -3.30 8.03 3.08
C VAL A 68 -3.14 6.53 3.36
N ALA A 69 -4.03 5.93 4.14
CA ALA A 69 -4.01 4.50 4.43
C ALA A 69 -4.20 3.67 3.16
N LYS A 70 -5.16 4.04 2.29
CA LYS A 70 -5.38 3.38 0.99
C LYS A 70 -4.17 3.49 0.08
N THR A 71 -3.53 4.68 -0.01
CA THR A 71 -2.32 4.87 -0.81
C THR A 71 -1.18 3.99 -0.32
N ARG A 72 -0.95 3.93 0.99
CA ARG A 72 0.07 3.06 1.60
C ARG A 72 -0.23 1.57 1.39
N ALA A 73 -1.48 1.16 1.54
CA ALA A 73 -1.91 -0.21 1.29
C ALA A 73 -1.69 -0.60 -0.19
N LYS A 74 -2.02 0.28 -1.14
CA LYS A 74 -1.78 0.05 -2.57
C LYS A 74 -0.28 -0.09 -2.88
N GLN A 75 0.58 0.75 -2.29
CA GLN A 75 2.04 0.64 -2.43
C GLN A 75 2.56 -0.69 -1.86
N ARG A 76 2.07 -1.10 -0.69
CA ARG A 76 2.48 -2.37 -0.08
C ARG A 76 2.03 -3.58 -0.90
N ASN A 77 0.80 -3.57 -1.40
CA ASN A 77 0.30 -4.61 -2.31
C ASN A 77 1.12 -4.68 -3.60
N ARG A 78 1.55 -3.54 -4.15
CA ARG A 78 2.46 -3.49 -5.31
C ARG A 78 3.79 -4.17 -5.01
N LEU A 79 4.44 -3.80 -3.90
CA LEU A 79 5.72 -4.39 -3.51
C LEU A 79 5.60 -5.91 -3.29
N THR A 80 4.58 -6.36 -2.55
CA THR A 80 4.34 -7.79 -2.32
C THR A 80 4.02 -8.55 -3.60
N ALA A 81 3.22 -7.97 -4.50
CA ALA A 81 2.92 -8.59 -5.80
C ALA A 81 4.19 -8.73 -6.66
N THR A 82 5.01 -7.66 -6.76
CA THR A 82 6.27 -7.70 -7.48
C THR A 82 7.23 -8.72 -6.88
N GLU A 83 7.39 -8.75 -5.55
CA GLU A 83 8.23 -9.75 -4.86
C GLU A 83 7.80 -11.18 -5.18
N SER A 84 6.50 -11.48 -5.11
CA SER A 84 5.99 -12.82 -5.45
C SER A 84 6.26 -13.20 -6.91
N LEU A 85 6.15 -12.25 -7.83
CA LEU A 85 6.46 -12.47 -9.25
C LEU A 85 7.96 -12.69 -9.45
N THR A 86 8.80 -11.88 -8.81
CA THR A 86 10.26 -12.01 -8.88
C THR A 86 10.74 -13.34 -8.32
N THR A 87 10.16 -13.83 -7.21
CA THR A 87 10.47 -15.16 -6.67
C THR A 87 10.07 -16.27 -7.65
N GLY A 88 8.88 -16.21 -8.26
CA GLY A 88 8.50 -17.18 -9.28
C GLY A 88 9.36 -17.12 -10.55
N LEU A 89 9.76 -15.92 -10.97
CA LEU A 89 10.68 -15.73 -12.11
C LEU A 89 12.04 -16.38 -11.85
N ALA A 90 12.54 -16.33 -10.62
CA ALA A 90 13.78 -17.03 -10.27
C ALA A 90 13.65 -18.54 -10.54
N ALA A 91 12.55 -19.17 -10.10
CA ALA A 91 12.30 -20.59 -10.36
C ALA A 91 12.18 -20.90 -11.87
N VAL A 92 11.48 -20.04 -12.62
CA VAL A 92 11.39 -20.19 -14.09
C VAL A 92 12.77 -20.12 -14.74
N VAL A 93 13.60 -19.16 -14.35
CA VAL A 93 14.96 -19.00 -14.90
C VAL A 93 15.82 -20.22 -14.58
N ASP A 94 15.75 -20.73 -13.36
CA ASP A 94 16.52 -21.90 -12.94
C ASP A 94 16.12 -23.16 -13.72
N GLU A 95 14.81 -23.38 -13.93
CA GLU A 95 14.30 -24.48 -14.75
C GLU A 95 14.69 -24.33 -16.24
N LEU A 96 14.61 -23.12 -16.80
CA LEU A 96 15.04 -22.85 -18.18
C LEU A 96 16.54 -23.10 -18.36
N ARG A 97 17.38 -22.72 -17.38
CA ARG A 97 18.82 -23.01 -17.38
C ARG A 97 19.13 -24.50 -17.28
N ALA A 98 18.26 -25.26 -16.60
CA ALA A 98 18.31 -26.71 -16.59
C ALA A 98 17.80 -27.36 -17.90
N GLY A 99 17.37 -26.56 -18.89
CA GLY A 99 16.90 -27.01 -20.19
C GLY A 99 15.40 -27.35 -20.23
N ALA A 100 14.62 -26.97 -19.21
CA ALA A 100 13.18 -27.17 -19.22
C ALA A 100 12.49 -26.31 -20.29
N HIS A 101 11.32 -26.76 -20.74
CA HIS A 101 10.50 -25.99 -21.66
C HIS A 101 9.78 -24.84 -20.94
N ALA A 102 9.71 -23.66 -21.56
CA ALA A 102 9.15 -22.44 -20.95
C ALA A 102 7.72 -22.59 -20.42
N ALA A 103 6.86 -23.35 -21.12
CA ALA A 103 5.52 -23.62 -20.63
C ALA A 103 5.52 -24.44 -19.32
N GLY A 104 6.41 -25.44 -19.22
CA GLY A 104 6.55 -26.28 -18.03
C GLY A 104 7.13 -25.51 -16.83
N ALA A 105 8.17 -24.70 -17.09
CA ALA A 105 8.77 -23.85 -16.07
C ALA A 105 7.77 -22.84 -15.50
N ALA A 106 6.96 -22.21 -16.36
CA ALA A 106 5.90 -21.32 -15.91
C ALA A 106 4.78 -22.07 -15.16
N GLU A 107 4.42 -23.28 -15.60
CA GLU A 107 3.40 -24.10 -14.91
C GLU A 107 3.86 -24.51 -13.50
N SER A 108 5.12 -24.93 -13.35
CA SER A 108 5.77 -25.22 -12.08
C SER A 108 5.75 -24.01 -11.15
N ALA A 109 6.24 -22.85 -11.61
CA ALA A 109 6.22 -21.61 -10.83
C ALA A 109 4.82 -21.17 -10.41
N ALA A 110 3.79 -21.44 -11.22
CA ALA A 110 2.40 -21.13 -10.88
C ALA A 110 1.87 -21.95 -9.68
N GLN A 111 2.39 -23.15 -9.43
CA GLN A 111 1.97 -24.01 -8.32
C GLN A 111 2.43 -23.44 -6.98
N ASP A 112 3.64 -22.87 -6.93
CA ASP A 112 4.25 -22.38 -5.70
C ASP A 112 4.00 -20.89 -5.42
N CYS A 113 3.59 -20.12 -6.43
CA CYS A 113 3.33 -18.69 -6.27
C CYS A 113 1.92 -18.40 -5.72
N PRO A 114 1.76 -17.36 -4.88
CA PRO A 114 0.46 -16.80 -4.52
C PRO A 114 -0.12 -15.91 -5.64
N GLU A 115 -1.37 -15.49 -5.49
CA GLU A 115 -1.95 -14.45 -6.34
C GLU A 115 -1.32 -13.08 -6.06
N PRO A 116 -1.09 -12.22 -7.08
CA PRO A 116 -1.47 -12.37 -8.48
C PRO A 116 -0.44 -13.09 -9.38
N ALA A 117 0.75 -13.41 -8.87
CA ALA A 117 1.83 -14.01 -9.69
C ALA A 117 1.42 -15.36 -10.30
N ARG A 118 0.63 -16.16 -9.56
CA ARG A 118 0.04 -17.41 -10.06
C ARG A 118 -0.74 -17.23 -11.37
N GLN A 119 -1.62 -16.23 -11.44
CA GLN A 119 -2.40 -15.96 -12.66
C GLN A 119 -1.49 -15.63 -13.85
N VAL A 120 -0.46 -14.82 -13.63
CA VAL A 120 0.52 -14.45 -14.65
C VAL A 120 1.23 -15.69 -15.18
N PHE A 121 1.78 -16.53 -14.29
CA PHE A 121 2.49 -17.73 -14.72
C PHE A 121 1.58 -18.77 -15.38
N LYS A 122 0.33 -18.93 -14.94
CA LYS A 122 -0.66 -19.76 -15.63
C LYS A 122 -0.94 -19.28 -17.05
N ALA A 123 -1.08 -17.97 -17.23
CA ALA A 123 -1.32 -17.38 -18.55
C ALA A 123 -0.11 -17.57 -19.47
N ILE A 124 1.11 -17.35 -18.97
CA ILE A 124 2.36 -17.63 -19.70
C ILE A 124 2.41 -19.11 -20.11
N ALA A 125 2.20 -20.03 -19.17
CA ALA A 125 2.25 -21.46 -19.41
C ALA A 125 1.25 -21.90 -20.49
N ALA A 126 -0.01 -21.47 -20.36
CA ALA A 126 -1.06 -21.79 -21.32
C ALA A 126 -0.73 -21.23 -22.72
N THR A 127 -0.29 -19.98 -22.80
CA THR A 127 0.02 -19.32 -24.07
C THR A 127 1.22 -19.94 -24.76
N ALA A 128 2.31 -20.19 -24.02
CA ALA A 128 3.51 -20.83 -24.54
C ALA A 128 3.23 -22.26 -25.04
N ARG A 129 2.40 -23.03 -24.33
CA ARG A 129 2.03 -24.39 -24.73
C ARG A 129 1.21 -24.45 -26.02
N LEU A 130 0.42 -23.41 -26.28
CA LEU A 130 -0.39 -23.28 -27.49
C LEU A 130 0.39 -22.63 -28.64
N GLY A 131 1.67 -22.26 -28.45
CA GLY A 131 2.45 -21.52 -29.43
C GLY A 131 1.92 -20.11 -29.68
N GLY A 132 1.18 -19.55 -28.72
CA GLY A 132 0.61 -18.21 -28.80
C GLY A 132 1.63 -17.11 -28.44
N ASP A 133 1.18 -15.86 -28.59
CA ASP A 133 2.00 -14.69 -28.29
C ASP A 133 1.93 -14.32 -26.79
N VAL A 134 3.01 -14.66 -26.08
CA VAL A 134 3.17 -14.35 -24.64
C VAL A 134 3.35 -12.83 -24.42
N HIS A 135 3.94 -12.10 -25.35
CA HIS A 135 4.11 -10.64 -25.24
C HIS A 135 2.75 -9.94 -25.19
N ASN A 136 1.86 -10.27 -26.13
CA ASN A 136 0.51 -9.70 -26.16
C ASN A 136 -0.32 -10.10 -24.94
N THR A 137 -0.18 -11.35 -24.48
CA THR A 137 -0.87 -11.84 -23.27
C THR A 137 -0.46 -11.05 -22.03
N LEU A 138 0.84 -10.86 -21.82
CA LEU A 138 1.36 -10.09 -20.69
C LEU A 138 0.98 -8.60 -20.75
N THR A 139 0.95 -8.03 -21.96
CA THR A 139 0.52 -6.65 -22.17
C THR A 139 -0.96 -6.47 -21.86
N ALA A 140 -1.83 -7.40 -22.27
CA ALA A 140 -3.25 -7.39 -21.92
C ALA A 140 -3.47 -7.52 -20.41
N MET A 141 -2.76 -8.45 -19.75
CA MET A 141 -2.83 -8.64 -18.30
C MET A 141 -2.39 -7.43 -17.48
N ALA A 142 -1.55 -6.54 -18.04
CA ALA A 142 -1.09 -5.35 -17.34
C ALA A 142 -2.25 -4.39 -16.98
N ALA A 143 -3.33 -4.38 -17.77
CA ALA A 143 -4.53 -3.59 -17.50
C ALA A 143 -5.32 -4.15 -16.30
N ASP A 144 -5.44 -5.47 -16.20
CA ASP A 144 -6.21 -6.17 -15.15
C ASP A 144 -5.46 -6.24 -13.82
N HIS A 145 -4.14 -6.06 -13.85
CA HIS A 145 -3.27 -6.12 -12.67
C HIS A 145 -2.57 -4.77 -12.40
N PRO A 146 -3.27 -3.76 -11.86
CA PRO A 146 -2.72 -2.42 -11.61
C PRO A 146 -1.58 -2.42 -10.56
N GLN A 147 -1.43 -3.51 -9.81
CA GLN A 147 -0.29 -3.74 -8.92
C GLN A 147 0.99 -4.14 -9.66
N LEU A 148 0.90 -4.80 -10.81
CA LEU A 148 2.03 -5.30 -11.61
C LEU A 148 2.28 -4.46 -12.89
N HIS A 149 1.64 -3.29 -12.99
CA HIS A 149 1.70 -2.40 -14.16
C HIS A 149 3.11 -2.07 -14.71
N THR A 150 4.16 -2.11 -13.88
CA THR A 150 5.55 -1.91 -14.33
C THR A 150 6.25 -3.22 -14.69
N ALA A 151 5.98 -4.30 -13.95
CA ALA A 151 6.65 -5.59 -14.11
C ALA A 151 6.16 -6.38 -15.32
N LEU A 152 4.84 -6.37 -15.58
CA LEU A 152 4.25 -7.10 -16.72
C LEU A 152 4.77 -6.58 -18.08
N PRO A 153 4.84 -5.27 -18.35
CA PRO A 153 5.45 -4.76 -19.59
C PRO A 153 6.96 -5.02 -19.71
N GLN A 154 7.70 -5.11 -18.60
CA GLN A 154 9.11 -5.50 -18.62
C GLN A 154 9.26 -6.97 -19.03
N LEU A 155 8.43 -7.84 -18.45
CA LEU A 155 8.40 -9.26 -18.77
C LEU A 155 7.99 -9.49 -20.24
N ALA A 156 6.97 -8.78 -20.72
CA ALA A 156 6.53 -8.82 -22.11
C ALA A 156 7.66 -8.43 -23.08
N ARG A 157 8.41 -7.37 -22.77
CA ARG A 157 9.56 -6.94 -23.58
C ARG A 157 10.69 -7.96 -23.58
N ALA A 158 11.01 -8.55 -22.43
CA ALA A 158 12.02 -9.60 -22.36
C ALA A 158 11.62 -10.84 -23.18
N TRP A 159 10.34 -11.21 -23.16
CA TRP A 159 9.84 -12.31 -23.97
C TRP A 159 9.94 -12.03 -25.47
N HIS A 160 9.53 -10.83 -25.89
CA HIS A 160 9.63 -10.38 -27.28
C HIS A 160 11.08 -10.33 -27.76
N VAL A 161 12.01 -9.82 -26.94
CA VAL A 161 13.44 -9.81 -27.29
C VAL A 161 13.98 -11.24 -27.45
N SER A 162 13.53 -12.18 -26.62
CA SER A 162 13.94 -13.58 -26.75
C SER A 162 13.37 -14.24 -28.00
N THR A 163 12.09 -14.03 -28.32
CA THR A 163 11.44 -14.65 -29.48
C THR A 163 11.90 -14.07 -30.80
N ASP A 164 12.08 -12.75 -30.87
CA ASP A 164 12.28 -12.04 -32.14
C ASP A 164 13.76 -11.83 -32.45
N LEU A 165 14.60 -11.65 -31.41
CA LEU A 165 16.05 -11.48 -31.57
C LEU A 165 16.86 -12.74 -31.21
N GLY A 166 16.20 -13.82 -30.80
CA GLY A 166 16.85 -15.10 -30.51
C GLY A 166 17.73 -15.10 -29.25
N VAL A 167 17.57 -14.11 -28.37
CA VAL A 167 18.29 -14.04 -27.09
C VAL A 167 17.82 -15.19 -26.17
N PRO A 168 18.71 -15.88 -25.44
CA PRO A 168 18.30 -16.92 -24.51
C PRO A 168 17.26 -16.41 -23.52
N LEU A 169 16.07 -17.03 -23.51
CA LEU A 169 14.95 -16.58 -22.67
C LEU A 169 15.34 -16.51 -21.19
N ALA A 170 16.12 -17.50 -20.73
CA ALA A 170 16.63 -17.52 -19.36
C ALA A 170 17.38 -16.23 -19.01
N GLU A 171 18.26 -15.75 -19.88
CA GLU A 171 19.05 -14.53 -19.64
C GLU A 171 18.19 -13.26 -19.68
N ALA A 172 17.26 -13.18 -20.64
CA ALA A 172 16.33 -12.06 -20.75
C ALA A 172 15.42 -11.94 -19.50
N LEU A 173 14.93 -13.09 -18.99
CA LEU A 173 14.13 -13.15 -17.77
C LEU A 173 14.97 -12.89 -16.51
N ASP A 174 16.22 -13.35 -16.46
CA ASP A 174 17.16 -13.09 -15.37
C ASP A 174 17.42 -11.59 -15.21
N ALA A 175 17.62 -10.89 -16.33
CA ALA A 175 17.78 -9.44 -16.34
C ALA A 175 16.55 -8.69 -15.80
N VAL A 176 15.34 -9.14 -16.14
CA VAL A 176 14.10 -8.57 -15.58
C VAL A 176 13.98 -8.89 -14.09
N ARG A 177 14.29 -10.12 -13.66
CA ARG A 177 14.29 -10.50 -12.24
C ARG A 177 15.24 -9.61 -11.45
N ASP A 178 16.43 -9.36 -11.95
CA ASP A 178 17.44 -8.56 -11.28
C ASP A 178 17.03 -7.08 -11.19
N ASP A 179 16.51 -6.48 -12.26
CA ASP A 179 15.96 -5.13 -12.24
C ASP A 179 14.80 -4.99 -11.22
N LEU A 180 13.87 -5.95 -11.18
CA LEU A 180 12.79 -5.96 -10.20
C LEU A 180 13.30 -6.14 -8.76
N THR A 181 14.31 -6.98 -8.56
CA THR A 181 14.95 -7.20 -7.25
C THR A 181 15.64 -5.93 -6.78
N GLN A 182 16.38 -5.25 -7.66
CA GLN A 182 17.05 -3.98 -7.34
C GLN A 182 16.03 -2.89 -7.02
N ARG A 183 14.94 -2.77 -7.79
CA ARG A 183 13.86 -1.79 -7.53
C ARG A 183 13.20 -2.02 -6.18
N THR A 184 12.88 -3.27 -5.84
CA THR A 184 12.25 -3.60 -4.55
C THR A 184 13.21 -3.39 -3.38
N ALA A 185 14.49 -3.73 -3.54
CA ALA A 185 15.54 -3.46 -2.55
C ALA A 185 15.74 -1.96 -2.33
N PHE A 186 15.79 -1.18 -3.42
CA PHE A 186 15.88 0.28 -3.36
C PHE A 186 14.68 0.89 -2.63
N ALA A 187 13.46 0.47 -2.97
CA ALA A 187 12.25 0.93 -2.30
C ALA A 187 12.28 0.64 -0.79
N LYS A 188 12.73 -0.56 -0.37
CA LYS A 188 12.89 -0.93 1.04
C LYS A 188 13.96 -0.09 1.75
N GLN A 189 15.10 0.14 1.10
CA GLN A 189 16.17 0.96 1.66
C GLN A 189 15.72 2.42 1.84
N THR A 190 15.03 2.98 0.86
CA THR A 190 14.44 4.33 0.94
C THR A 190 13.42 4.41 2.07
N ASP A 191 12.54 3.41 2.19
CA ASP A 191 11.55 3.35 3.27
C ASP A 191 12.21 3.31 4.66
N ALA A 192 13.28 2.51 4.81
CA ALA A 192 14.06 2.42 6.03
C ALA A 192 14.78 3.74 6.36
N LYS A 193 15.39 4.40 5.38
CA LYS A 193 16.04 5.72 5.56
C LYS A 193 15.04 6.80 6.01
N LEU A 194 13.79 6.71 5.57
CA LEU A 194 12.73 7.65 5.95
C LEU A 194 12.07 7.34 7.30
N ALA A 195 12.41 6.22 7.96
CA ALA A 195 11.79 5.84 9.23
C ALA A 195 12.05 6.89 10.34
N GLY A 196 13.28 7.41 10.44
CA GLY A 196 13.65 8.44 11.41
C GLY A 196 12.87 9.75 11.23
N PRO A 197 12.95 10.41 10.06
CA PRO A 197 12.18 11.61 9.78
C PRO A 197 10.67 11.43 9.97
N ARG A 198 10.11 10.27 9.61
CA ARG A 198 8.68 9.97 9.82
C ARG A 198 8.33 9.80 11.30
N ALA A 199 9.21 9.22 12.12
CA ALA A 199 8.99 9.09 13.56
C ALA A 199 8.93 10.48 14.23
N SER A 200 9.88 11.38 13.92
CA SER A 200 9.88 12.74 14.45
C SER A 200 8.64 13.53 13.99
N ALA A 201 8.25 13.40 12.72
CA ALA A 201 7.02 14.01 12.21
C ALA A 201 5.77 13.47 12.93
N ALA A 202 5.73 12.18 13.26
CA ALA A 202 4.63 11.59 14.02
C ALA A 202 4.55 12.13 15.45
N VAL A 203 5.70 12.33 16.12
CA VAL A 203 5.76 12.96 17.45
C VAL A 203 5.25 14.40 17.40
N LEU A 204 5.72 15.20 16.43
CA LEU A 204 5.25 16.58 16.26
C LEU A 204 3.76 16.65 15.93
N ALA A 205 3.25 15.70 15.13
CA ALA A 205 1.83 15.61 14.82
C ALA A 205 0.97 15.18 16.03
N ALA A 206 1.54 14.51 17.03
CA ALA A 206 0.85 14.14 18.26
C ALA A 206 0.79 15.30 19.28
N LEU A 207 1.70 16.29 19.18
CA LEU A 207 1.82 17.39 20.13
C LEU A 207 0.51 18.18 20.37
N PRO A 208 -0.30 18.52 19.34
CA PRO A 208 -1.57 19.24 19.55
C PRO A 208 -2.57 18.44 20.39
N VAL A 209 -2.58 17.11 20.24
CA VAL A 209 -3.46 16.22 21.00
C VAL A 209 -3.05 16.20 22.46
N PHE A 210 -1.74 16.13 22.74
CA PHE A 210 -1.21 16.24 24.10
C PHE A 210 -1.52 17.61 24.72
N GLY A 211 -1.40 18.70 23.96
CA GLY A 211 -1.75 20.05 24.42
C GLY A 211 -3.22 20.17 24.82
N LEU A 212 -4.14 19.63 24.00
CA LEU A 212 -5.57 19.59 24.33
C LEU A 212 -5.86 18.73 25.57
N LEU A 213 -5.19 17.58 25.70
CA LEU A 213 -5.34 16.69 26.84
C LEU A 213 -4.90 17.36 28.14
N LEU A 214 -3.72 18.00 28.13
CA LEU A 214 -3.19 18.73 29.28
C LEU A 214 -4.08 19.91 29.64
N GLY A 215 -4.53 20.71 28.66
CA GLY A 215 -5.45 21.82 28.90
C GLY A 215 -6.80 21.37 29.49
N GLN A 216 -7.29 20.19 29.09
CA GLN A 216 -8.50 19.60 29.67
C GLN A 216 -8.27 19.15 31.13
N LEU A 217 -7.13 18.53 31.43
CA LEU A 217 -6.77 18.11 32.79
C LEU A 217 -6.53 19.30 33.72
N SER A 218 -6.01 20.42 33.21
CA SER A 218 -5.86 21.68 33.95
C SER A 218 -7.19 22.40 34.22
N GLY A 219 -8.33 21.88 33.76
CA GLY A 219 -9.64 22.49 34.00
C GLY A 219 -9.94 23.72 33.15
N ALA A 220 -9.17 24.00 32.08
CA ALA A 220 -9.45 25.09 31.15
C ALA A 220 -10.63 24.81 30.20
N HIS A 221 -11.17 23.58 30.23
CA HIS A 221 -12.27 23.10 29.38
C HIS A 221 -12.14 23.49 27.88
N PRO A 222 -10.95 23.34 27.24
CA PRO A 222 -10.75 23.74 25.85
C PRO A 222 -11.74 23.09 24.89
N LEU A 223 -12.14 21.83 25.14
CA LEU A 223 -13.13 21.14 24.32
C LEU A 223 -14.48 21.88 24.28
N HIS A 224 -14.92 22.44 25.41
CA HIS A 224 -16.17 23.21 25.47
C HIS A 224 -16.05 24.51 24.67
N VAL A 225 -14.92 25.21 24.75
CA VAL A 225 -14.68 26.43 23.96
C VAL A 225 -14.63 26.12 22.47
N LEU A 226 -13.97 25.03 22.06
CA LEU A 226 -13.83 24.61 20.67
C LEU A 226 -15.16 24.18 20.04
N THR A 227 -16.09 23.57 20.80
CA THR A 227 -17.37 23.11 20.27
C THR A 227 -18.50 24.14 20.42
N ALA A 228 -18.50 24.93 21.51
CA ALA A 228 -19.59 25.84 21.84
C ALA A 228 -19.39 27.27 21.31
N THR A 229 -18.16 27.68 20.96
CA THR A 229 -17.90 29.06 20.49
C THR A 229 -17.56 29.12 19.00
N THR A 230 -18.10 30.13 18.31
CA THR A 230 -17.81 30.41 16.88
C THR A 230 -16.30 30.54 16.59
N PRO A 231 -15.50 31.33 17.33
CA PRO A 231 -14.05 31.39 17.11
C PRO A 231 -13.35 30.04 17.35
N GLY A 232 -13.83 29.25 18.31
CA GLY A 232 -13.34 27.89 18.56
C GLY A 232 -13.57 26.95 17.37
N GLN A 233 -14.76 27.01 16.77
CA GLN A 233 -15.09 26.21 15.57
C GLN A 233 -14.22 26.59 14.36
N VAL A 234 -13.95 27.89 14.16
CA VAL A 234 -13.06 28.36 13.08
C VAL A 234 -11.63 27.84 13.28
N LEU A 235 -11.10 27.92 14.50
CA LEU A 235 -9.76 27.44 14.84
C LEU A 235 -9.64 25.91 14.66
N LEU A 236 -10.69 25.16 15.00
CA LEU A 236 -10.75 23.71 14.84
C LEU A 236 -10.69 23.30 13.36
N VAL A 237 -11.42 24.00 12.49
CA VAL A 237 -11.37 23.77 11.04
C VAL A 237 -10.01 24.12 10.46
N LEU A 238 -9.41 25.25 10.87
CA LEU A 238 -8.07 25.66 10.46
C LEU A 238 -7.01 24.62 10.87
N GLY A 239 -7.05 24.14 12.11
CA GLY A 239 -6.15 23.09 12.58
C GLY A 239 -6.28 21.80 11.77
N ALA A 240 -7.52 21.36 11.52
CA ALA A 240 -7.79 20.18 10.70
C ALA A 240 -7.29 20.32 9.26
N LEU A 241 -7.46 21.50 8.64
CA LEU A 241 -6.93 21.81 7.32
C LEU A 241 -5.41 21.75 7.30
N LEU A 242 -4.74 22.33 8.30
CA LEU A 242 -3.29 22.34 8.38
C LEU A 242 -2.72 20.92 8.58
N THR A 243 -3.32 20.13 9.46
CA THR A 243 -2.95 18.71 9.65
C THR A 243 -3.20 17.88 8.39
N CYS A 244 -4.34 18.07 7.74
CA CYS A 244 -4.68 17.39 6.49
C CYS A 244 -3.65 17.69 5.40
N THR A 245 -3.34 18.98 5.22
CA THR A 245 -2.35 19.45 4.24
C THR A 245 -0.98 18.85 4.53
N GLY A 246 -0.54 18.86 5.79
CA GLY A 246 0.73 18.25 6.21
C GLY A 246 0.79 16.75 5.88
N LEU A 247 -0.25 15.99 6.22
CA LEU A 247 -0.31 14.54 5.95
C LEU A 247 -0.31 14.23 4.45
N LEU A 248 -1.06 14.98 3.65
CA LEU A 248 -1.10 14.83 2.20
C LEU A 248 0.26 15.18 1.58
N TRP A 249 0.88 16.27 2.03
CA TRP A 249 2.19 16.72 1.57
C TRP A 249 3.29 15.70 1.89
N THR A 250 3.35 15.20 3.13
CA THR A 250 4.30 14.15 3.52
C THR A 250 4.08 12.88 2.69
N THR A 251 2.84 12.46 2.50
CA THR A 251 2.53 11.27 1.68
C THR A 251 2.91 11.47 0.23
N HIS A 252 2.69 12.67 -0.31
CA HIS A 252 3.07 13.03 -1.67
C HIS A 252 4.59 13.00 -1.87
N ILE A 253 5.37 13.71 -1.06
CA ILE A 253 6.85 13.71 -1.12
C ILE A 253 7.37 12.28 -1.00
N THR A 254 6.85 11.52 -0.03
CA THR A 254 7.32 10.17 0.19
C THR A 254 6.97 9.24 -0.97
N SER A 255 5.81 9.43 -1.61
CA SER A 255 5.43 8.65 -2.79
C SER A 255 6.31 8.96 -4.01
N GLN A 256 6.79 10.20 -4.14
CA GLN A 256 7.72 10.58 -5.20
C GLN A 256 9.13 10.05 -4.94
N ALA A 257 9.62 10.07 -3.69
CA ALA A 257 10.94 9.53 -3.36
C ALA A 257 11.09 8.02 -3.58
N VAL A 258 9.97 7.28 -3.67
CA VAL A 258 9.95 5.82 -3.86
C VAL A 258 9.76 5.43 -5.34
N LEU A 259 9.35 6.35 -6.21
CA LEU A 259 9.26 6.12 -7.65
C LEU A 259 10.57 6.61 -8.31
N PRO A 260 11.42 5.71 -8.86
CA PRO A 260 12.48 6.14 -9.76
C PRO A 260 11.90 6.70 -11.06
#